data_AF-A0A8S2TBH5-F1
#
_entry.id   AF-A0A8S2TBH5-F1
#
_cell.length_a   1.000
_cell.length_b   1.000
_cell.length_c   1.000
_cell.angle_alpha   90.00
_cell.angle_beta   90.00
_cell.angle_gamma   90.00
#
_symmetry.space_group_name_H-M   'P 1'
#
loop_
_entity.id
_entity.type
_entity.pdbx_description
1 polymer ?
#
loop_
_entity_poly.entity_id
_entity_poly.type
_entity_poly.pdbx_seq_one_letter_code
_entity_poly.pdbx_strand_id
1 'polypeptide(L)' 'TIYNIGNYRKLVQLFDHCLTAQGLIYLAAKVYYFGVQGGVRQFEEFINKTGLFNTRVVRVIDA' A
#
# COMPACT_ATOMS: atom_id res chain seq x y z
N THR A 1 7.40 0.98 4.04
CA THR A 1 6.15 1.38 4.75
C THR A 1 5.37 2.32 3.86
N ILE A 2 4.05 2.47 4.06
CA ILE A 2 3.22 3.42 3.29
C ILE A 2 3.10 4.81 3.94
N TYR A 3 3.87 5.05 5.00
CA TYR A 3 3.95 6.34 5.69
C TYR A 3 4.54 7.43 4.80
N ASN A 4 5.53 7.10 3.95
CA ASN A 4 6.25 8.05 3.13
C ASN A 4 6.11 7.66 1.65
N ILE A 5 5.55 8.57 0.84
CA ILE A 5 5.30 8.37 -0.59
C ILE A 5 6.59 8.03 -1.35
N GLY A 6 7.73 8.60 -0.94
CA GLY A 6 9.04 8.31 -1.56
C GLY A 6 9.46 6.84 -1.46
N ASN A 7 8.83 6.05 -0.60
CA ASN A 7 9.09 4.62 -0.45
C ASN A 7 8.12 3.70 -1.21
N TYR A 8 7.06 4.24 -1.83
CA TYR A 8 6.00 3.41 -2.44
C TYR A 8 6.56 2.49 -3.53
N ARG A 9 7.34 3.03 -4.47
CA ARG A 9 7.92 2.25 -5.57
C ARG A 9 8.78 1.09 -5.05
N LYS A 10 9.68 1.37 -4.09
CA LYS A 10 10.57 0.35 -3.51
C LYS A 10 9.76 -0.74 -2.81
N LEU A 11 8.71 -0.37 -2.09
CA LEU A 11 7.84 -1.32 -1.39
C LEU A 11 7.07 -2.22 -2.35
N VAL A 12 6.52 -1.65 -3.43
CA VAL A 12 5.77 -2.40 -4.44
C VAL A 12 6.67 -3.35 -5.23
N GLN A 13 7.90 -2.94 -5.53
CA GLN A 13 8.90 -3.84 -6.14
C GLN A 13 9.29 -4.99 -5.23
N LEU A 14 9.39 -4.73 -3.91
CA LEU A 14 9.64 -5.79 -2.94
C LEU A 14 8.48 -6.79 -2.90
N PHE A 15 7.24 -6.31 -2.94
CA PHE A 15 6.06 -7.16 -3.03
C PHE A 15 6.09 -8.03 -4.28
N ASP A 16 6.32 -7.45 -5.45
CA ASP A 16 6.37 -8.19 -6.72
C ASP A 16 7.48 -9.25 -6.74
N HIS A 17 8.64 -8.93 -6.17
CA HIS A 17 9.76 -9.86 -6.09
C HIS A 17 9.51 -11.04 -5.13
N CYS A 18 8.85 -10.79 -4.00
CA CYS A 18 8.69 -11.78 -2.93
C CYS A 18 7.39 -12.57 -2.99
N LEU A 19 6.37 -12.05 -3.68
CA LEU A 19 5.05 -12.67 -3.72
C LEU A 19 4.99 -13.75 -4.79
N THR A 20 4.34 -14.87 -4.48
CA THR A 20 4.00 -15.87 -5.50
C THR A 20 2.84 -15.36 -6.35
N ALA A 21 2.61 -15.97 -7.52
CA ALA A 21 1.55 -15.56 -8.45
C ALA A 21 0.13 -15.57 -7.83
N GLN A 22 -0.12 -16.38 -6.80
CA GLN A 22 -1.39 -16.45 -6.06
C GLN A 22 -1.28 -15.93 -4.62
N GLY A 23 -0.15 -15.31 -4.27
CA GLY A 23 0.06 -14.76 -2.94
C GLY A 23 -0.82 -13.55 -2.68
N LEU A 24 -1.00 -13.23 -1.39
CA LEU A 24 -1.76 -12.07 -0.93
C LEU A 24 -0.91 -11.25 0.05
N ILE A 25 -1.10 -9.93 0.01
CA ILE A 25 -0.45 -9.00 0.93
C ILE A 25 -1.51 -8.46 1.89
N TYR A 26 -1.30 -8.70 3.18
CA TYR A 26 -2.08 -8.04 4.23
C TYR A 26 -1.31 -6.82 4.73
N LEU A 27 -1.88 -5.64 4.52
CA LEU A 27 -1.29 -4.37 4.91
C LEU A 27 -2.18 -3.67 5.93
N ALA A 28 -1.66 -3.46 7.14
CA ALA A 28 -2.28 -2.61 8.15
C ALA A 28 -1.63 -1.23 8.13
N ALA A 29 -2.45 -0.18 8.13
CA ALA A 29 -1.96 1.20 8.13
C ALA A 29 -3.00 2.17 8.72
N LYS A 30 -2.53 3.34 9.16
CA LYS A 30 -3.42 4.47 9.47
C LYS A 30 -3.93 5.06 8.15
N VAL A 31 -5.17 5.56 8.17
CA VAL A 31 -5.80 6.19 6.99
C VAL A 31 -4.93 7.33 6.45
N TYR A 32 -4.36 8.14 7.34
CA TYR A 32 -3.50 9.26 6.97
C TYR A 32 -2.39 9.49 8.00
N TYR A 33 -1.20 9.87 7.51
CA TYR A 33 -0.04 10.25 8.33
C TYR A 33 0.28 11.73 8.12
N PHE A 34 0.03 12.55 9.14
CA PHE A 34 0.35 13.98 9.12
C PHE A 34 1.86 14.23 8.98
N GLY A 35 2.24 15.25 8.22
CA GLY A 35 3.63 15.69 8.04
C GLY A 35 4.42 14.99 6.93
N VAL A 36 3.93 13.86 6.40
CA VAL A 36 4.65 13.08 5.36
C VAL A 36 3.81 12.63 4.17
N GLN A 37 2.56 13.10 4.11
CA GLN A 37 1.62 12.97 2.99
C GLN A 37 1.23 11.53 2.60
N GLY A 38 1.79 10.50 3.25
CA GLY A 38 1.40 9.11 3.03
C GLY A 38 0.10 8.74 3.73
N GLY A 39 -0.49 7.63 3.29
CA GLY A 39 -1.79 7.16 3.74
C GLY A 39 -2.35 6.09 2.83
N VAL A 40 -3.49 5.51 3.25
CA VAL A 40 -4.13 4.40 2.54
C VAL A 40 -4.55 4.83 1.14
N ARG A 41 -5.27 5.95 1.01
CA ARG A 41 -5.77 6.43 -0.29
C ARG A 41 -4.65 6.75 -1.28
N GLN A 42 -3.60 7.44 -0.83
CA GLN A 42 -2.45 7.77 -1.68
C GLN A 42 -1.73 6.51 -2.17
N PHE A 43 -1.66 5.48 -1.32
CA PHE A 43 -1.06 4.21 -1.70
C PHE A 43 -1.95 3.43 -2.68
N GLU A 44 -3.26 3.38 -2.47
CA GLU A 44 -4.22 2.77 -3.40
C GLU A 44 -4.16 3.44 -4.79
N GLU A 45 -4.15 4.77 -4.85
CA GLU A 45 -3.98 5.51 -6.11
C GLU A 45 -2.65 5.18 -6.80
N PHE A 46 -1.57 5.06 -6.04
CA PHE A 46 -0.28 4.67 -6.59
C PHE A 46 -0.34 3.27 -7.19
N ILE A 47 -0.90 2.28 -6.48
CA ILE A 47 -1.06 0.91 -6.96
C ILE A 47 -1.94 0.86 -8.22
N ASN A 48 -3.06 1.57 -8.23
CA ASN A 48 -3.96 1.60 -9.39
C ASN A 48 -3.26 2.17 -10.64
N LYS A 49 -2.35 3.13 -10.47
CA LYS A 49 -1.52 3.66 -11.56
C LYS A 49 -0.43 2.71 -12.03
N THR A 50 0.09 1.82 -11.17
CA THR A 50 1.10 0.84 -11.59
C THR A 50 0.50 -0.33 -12.35
N GLY A 51 -0.75 -0.70 -12.04
CA GLY A 51 -1.43 -1.86 -12.65
C GLY A 51 -0.86 -3.22 -12.24
N LEU A 52 0.08 -3.25 -11.29
CA LEU A 52 0.75 -4.49 -10.85
C LEU A 52 -0.09 -5.28 -9.83
N PHE A 53 -0.88 -4.59 -9.02
CA PHE A 53 -1.67 -5.19 -7.95
C PHE A 53 -3.07 -4.60 -7.92
N ASN A 54 -4.00 -5.36 -7.35
CA ASN A 54 -5.33 -4.87 -6.96
C ASN A 54 -5.37 -4.61 -5.46
N THR A 55 -6.16 -3.62 -5.04
CA THR A 55 -6.33 -3.26 -3.63
C THR A 55 -7.76 -3.49 -3.17
N ARG A 56 -7.93 -3.83 -1.89
CA ARG A 56 -9.24 -3.96 -1.24
C ARG A 56 -9.11 -3.71 0.26
N VAL A 57 -9.96 -2.85 0.81
CA VAL A 57 -10.12 -2.71 2.26
C VAL A 57 -10.90 -3.92 2.78
N VAL A 58 -10.24 -4.73 3.61
CA VAL A 58 -10.85 -5.93 4.23
C VAL A 58 -11.40 -5.66 5.63
N ARG A 59 -10.87 -4.65 6.33
CA ARG A 59 -11.32 -4.24 7.67
C ARG A 59 -10.93 -2.79 7.94
N VAL A 60 -11.85 -2.03 8.53
CA VAL A 60 -11.57 -0.74 9.18
C VAL A 60 -11.61 -0.97 10.68
N ILE A 61 -10.63 -0.43 11.39
CA ILE A 61 -10.56 -0.47 12.85
C ILE A 61 -10.69 0.97 13.31
N ASP A 62 -11.82 1.29 13.94
CA ASP A 62 -12.04 2.59 14.56
C ASP A 62 -11.23 2.68 15.86
N ALA A 63 -10.85 3.92 16.22
CA ALA A 63 -10.05 4.23 17.40
C ALA A 63 -10.86 4.15 18.70
#